data_AF-A0A6N7TWJ4-F1
#
_entry.id   AF-A0A6N7TWJ4-F1
#
_cell.length_a   1.000
_cell.length_b   1.000
_cell.length_c   1.000
_cell.angle_alpha   90.00
_cell.angle_beta   90.00
_cell.angle_gamma   90.00
#
_symmetry.space_group_name_H-M   'P 1'
#
loop_
_entity.id
_entity.type
_entity.pdbx_description
1 polymer ?
#
loop_
_entity_poly.entity_id
_entity_poly.type
_entity_poly.pdbx_seq_one_letter_code
_entity_poly.pdbx_strand_id
1 'polypeptide(L)'
;MGTPKDPEGHRNQILDVAQRLFLEKGYDGTSIQDIVDGLGGMTKGAVYYHFPSKTAIFHAVTERMASSSSQEDWLGDWPGKTGLEKLRNELIASLSAYSRLDVTFSARTLLKSPRMVGEMYLQSMDRIVDVITPYVREGVEDGSIAPCNPEDLAQVLYILLNMWIGIRFSTMTRDQVVSKFTLLADMLKGIGAPVVDDRVIRAAVHLHAHLKSNPLTAAGGESTQEESDVNQDQGVS
;
A
#
# COMPACT_ATOMS: atom_id res chain seq x y z
N MET A 1 -23.62 -6.61 36.73
CA MET A 1 -22.49 -7.54 36.52
C MET A 1 -21.69 -6.98 35.38
N GLY A 2 -20.60 -6.25 35.68
CA GLY A 2 -19.85 -5.49 34.68
C GLY A 2 -18.99 -6.43 33.84
N THR A 3 -19.13 -6.34 32.53
CA THR A 3 -18.31 -7.08 31.56
C THR A 3 -16.83 -6.79 31.79
N PRO A 4 -15.93 -7.79 31.60
CA PRO A 4 -14.50 -7.63 31.84
C PRO A 4 -13.96 -6.45 31.02
N LYS A 5 -13.17 -5.58 31.67
CA LYS A 5 -12.33 -4.59 30.98
C LYS A 5 -11.47 -5.36 29.99
N ASP A 6 -11.68 -5.16 28.71
CA ASP A 6 -10.84 -5.64 27.62
C ASP A 6 -10.00 -4.45 27.13
N PRO A 7 -8.80 -4.23 27.70
CA PRO A 7 -7.94 -3.13 27.30
C PRO A 7 -7.51 -3.25 25.83
N GLU A 8 -7.44 -4.45 25.28
CA GLU A 8 -7.08 -4.69 23.88
C GLU A 8 -8.23 -4.36 22.94
N GLY A 9 -9.46 -4.75 23.28
CA GLY A 9 -10.66 -4.38 22.54
C GLY A 9 -10.85 -2.87 22.44
N HIS A 10 -10.64 -2.16 23.55
CA HIS A 10 -10.67 -0.69 23.58
C HIS A 10 -9.54 -0.05 22.75
N ARG A 11 -8.33 -0.61 22.80
CA ARG A 11 -7.21 -0.14 21.98
C ARG A 11 -7.52 -0.29 20.48
N ASN A 12 -8.06 -1.44 20.07
CA ASN A 12 -8.41 -1.70 18.67
C ASN A 12 -9.53 -0.79 18.17
N GLN A 13 -10.56 -0.55 18.99
CA GLN A 13 -11.62 0.43 18.65
C GLN A 13 -11.06 1.84 18.41
N ILE A 14 -10.14 2.30 19.27
CA ILE A 14 -9.46 3.60 19.09
C ILE A 14 -8.72 3.62 17.74
N LEU A 15 -7.98 2.55 17.42
CA LEU A 15 -7.24 2.45 16.17
C LEU A 15 -8.17 2.40 14.95
N ASP A 16 -9.32 1.73 15.02
CA ASP A 16 -10.30 1.65 13.91
C ASP A 16 -10.88 3.03 13.59
N VAL A 17 -11.32 3.75 14.62
CA VAL A 17 -11.86 5.11 14.46
C VAL A 17 -10.76 6.06 13.97
N ALA A 18 -9.57 5.99 14.55
CA ALA A 18 -8.45 6.86 14.17
C ALA A 18 -7.99 6.59 12.74
N GLN A 19 -7.86 5.32 12.34
CA GLN A 19 -7.50 4.94 10.97
C GLN A 19 -8.49 5.52 9.97
N ARG A 20 -9.78 5.33 10.20
CA ARG A 20 -10.83 5.88 9.33
C ARG A 20 -10.72 7.41 9.21
N LEU A 21 -10.60 8.11 10.34
CA LEU A 21 -10.50 9.57 10.34
C LEU A 21 -9.22 10.09 9.67
N PHE A 22 -8.07 9.45 9.91
CA PHE A 22 -6.81 9.82 9.25
C PHE A 22 -6.87 9.61 7.74
N LEU A 23 -7.56 8.57 7.27
CA LEU A 23 -7.78 8.29 5.86
C LEU A 23 -8.77 9.31 5.23
N GLU A 24 -9.81 9.70 5.95
CA GLU A 24 -10.82 10.65 5.45
C GLU A 24 -10.33 12.12 5.45
N LYS A 25 -9.79 12.58 6.58
CA LYS A 25 -9.47 13.99 6.88
C LYS A 25 -7.96 14.30 6.86
N GLY A 26 -7.10 13.29 6.77
CA GLY A 26 -5.66 13.43 6.97
C GLY A 26 -5.26 13.49 8.45
N TYR A 27 -3.96 13.37 8.73
CA TYR A 27 -3.42 13.44 10.10
C TYR A 27 -3.65 14.81 10.74
N ASP A 28 -3.37 15.89 10.02
CA ASP A 28 -3.49 17.26 10.55
C ASP A 28 -4.95 17.68 10.74
N GLY A 29 -5.84 17.22 9.86
CA GLY A 29 -7.29 17.46 9.93
C GLY A 29 -8.04 16.63 10.97
N THR A 30 -7.35 15.75 11.71
CA THR A 30 -7.94 14.90 12.75
C THR A 30 -7.46 15.34 14.14
N SER A 31 -8.40 15.61 15.05
CA SER A 31 -8.12 15.88 16.46
C SER A 31 -8.36 14.65 17.35
N ILE A 32 -7.83 14.66 18.58
CA ILE A 32 -8.19 13.64 19.58
C ILE A 32 -9.69 13.69 19.90
N GLN A 33 -10.31 14.87 19.81
CA GLN A 33 -11.75 15.00 20.08
C GLN A 33 -12.57 14.31 19.00
N ASP A 34 -12.20 14.43 17.72
CA ASP A 34 -12.85 13.70 16.63
C ASP A 34 -12.84 12.17 16.87
N ILE A 35 -11.71 11.66 17.37
CA ILE A 35 -11.56 10.22 17.68
C ILE A 35 -12.46 9.83 18.86
N VAL A 36 -12.49 10.63 19.92
CA VAL A 36 -13.37 10.43 21.08
C VAL A 36 -14.84 10.42 20.66
N ASP A 37 -15.25 11.38 19.85
CA ASP A 37 -16.63 11.53 19.36
C ASP A 37 -17.03 10.32 18.50
N GLY A 38 -16.10 9.80 17.68
CA GLY A 38 -16.29 8.61 16.87
C GLY A 38 -16.40 7.29 17.66
N LEU A 39 -15.98 7.25 18.92
CA LEU A 39 -16.03 6.06 19.79
C LEU A 39 -17.37 5.90 20.53
N GLY A 40 -18.22 6.94 20.55
CA GLY A 40 -19.60 6.83 21.04
C GLY A 40 -19.75 6.40 22.51
N GLY A 41 -18.80 6.74 23.39
CA GLY A 41 -18.88 6.38 24.81
C GLY A 41 -17.57 6.40 25.60
N MET A 42 -16.42 6.55 24.92
CA MET A 42 -15.14 6.75 25.60
C MET A 42 -14.90 8.21 25.97
N THR A 43 -14.16 8.43 27.06
CA THR A 43 -13.68 9.76 27.42
C THR A 43 -12.29 10.01 26.83
N LYS A 44 -11.93 11.29 26.72
CA LYS A 44 -10.57 11.69 26.34
C LYS A 44 -9.50 11.08 27.26
N GLY A 45 -9.79 10.95 28.55
CA GLY A 45 -8.91 10.30 29.52
C GLY A 45 -8.72 8.80 29.25
N ALA A 46 -9.77 8.10 28.83
CA ALA A 46 -9.68 6.69 28.42
C ALA A 46 -8.81 6.52 27.16
N VAL A 47 -8.92 7.43 26.19
CA VAL A 47 -8.04 7.41 25.01
C VAL A 47 -6.57 7.66 25.40
N TYR A 48 -6.32 8.65 26.27
CA TYR A 48 -4.96 8.94 26.74
C TYR A 48 -4.32 7.82 27.58
N TYR A 49 -5.14 7.00 28.25
CA TYR A 49 -4.66 5.81 28.94
C TYR A 49 -4.03 4.80 27.98
N HIS A 50 -4.58 4.64 26.78
CA HIS A 50 -4.04 3.73 25.75
C HIS A 50 -2.95 4.39 24.90
N PHE A 51 -3.10 5.67 24.58
CA PHE A 51 -2.18 6.39 23.71
C PHE A 51 -1.86 7.77 24.26
N PRO A 52 -0.60 8.05 24.63
CA PRO A 52 -0.24 9.31 25.28
C PRO A 52 -0.37 10.53 24.36
N SER A 53 -0.48 10.35 23.05
CA SER A 53 -0.60 11.44 22.08
C SER A 53 -1.28 11.01 20.77
N LYS A 54 -1.73 11.99 19.98
CA LYS A 54 -2.22 11.74 18.60
C LYS A 54 -1.15 11.08 17.73
N THR A 55 0.11 11.46 17.93
CA THR A 55 1.27 10.85 17.25
C THR A 55 1.42 9.37 17.60
N ALA A 56 1.23 9.00 18.87
CA ALA A 56 1.27 7.59 19.29
C ALA A 56 0.14 6.77 18.66
N ILE A 57 -1.08 7.32 18.58
CA ILE A 57 -2.19 6.68 17.85
C ILE A 57 -1.82 6.50 16.38
N PHE A 58 -1.26 7.54 15.77
CA PHE A 58 -0.88 7.54 14.36
C PHE A 58 0.18 6.48 14.04
N HIS A 59 1.27 6.40 14.80
CA HIS A 59 2.28 5.35 14.60
C HIS A 59 1.69 3.95 14.75
N ALA A 60 0.81 3.74 15.72
CA ALA A 60 0.16 2.44 15.91
C ALA A 60 -0.82 2.11 14.76
N VAL A 61 -1.48 3.11 14.19
CA VAL A 61 -2.31 2.93 12.99
C VAL A 61 -1.44 2.58 11.77
N THR A 62 -0.34 3.31 11.51
CA THR A 62 0.53 3.03 10.37
C THR A 62 1.23 1.69 10.49
N GLU A 63 1.65 1.32 11.70
CA GLU A 63 2.22 0.00 11.99
C GLU A 63 1.20 -1.11 11.75
N ARG A 64 -0.04 -0.96 12.23
CA ARG A 64 -1.13 -1.91 11.98
C ARG A 64 -1.44 -2.04 10.49
N MET A 65 -1.41 -0.94 9.76
CA MET A 65 -1.62 -0.92 8.32
C MET A 65 -0.49 -1.65 7.59
N ALA A 66 0.77 -1.44 7.99
CA ALA A 66 1.93 -2.14 7.46
C ALA A 66 1.95 -3.65 7.80
N SER A 67 1.40 -4.05 8.95
CA SER A 67 1.36 -5.45 9.38
C SER A 67 0.13 -6.22 8.88
N SER A 68 -0.99 -5.53 8.62
CA SER A 68 -2.24 -6.13 8.11
C SER A 68 -2.11 -6.75 6.71
N SER A 69 -1.12 -6.33 5.93
CA SER A 69 -0.69 -7.03 4.72
C SER A 69 0.17 -8.23 5.11
N SER A 70 -0.47 -9.31 5.61
CA SER A 70 0.04 -10.69 5.67
C SER A 70 1.57 -10.83 5.81
N GLN A 71 2.15 -10.08 6.75
CA GLN A 71 3.61 -9.94 6.85
C GLN A 71 4.26 -11.19 7.45
N GLU A 72 3.45 -12.05 8.06
CA GLU A 72 3.81 -13.37 8.56
C GLU A 72 4.00 -14.39 7.41
N ASP A 73 3.32 -14.20 6.27
CA ASP A 73 3.47 -15.09 5.11
C ASP A 73 4.78 -14.83 4.34
N TRP A 74 5.33 -13.62 4.45
CA TRP A 74 6.53 -13.20 3.71
C TRP A 74 7.84 -13.72 4.30
N LEU A 75 7.82 -14.20 5.55
CA LEU A 75 8.98 -14.78 6.25
C LEU A 75 9.18 -16.27 5.95
N GLY A 76 8.40 -16.85 5.03
CA GLY A 76 8.52 -18.25 4.58
C GLY A 76 9.53 -18.45 3.45
N ASP A 77 9.84 -19.71 3.12
CA ASP A 77 10.66 -20.09 1.96
C ASP A 77 9.85 -19.90 0.67
N TRP A 78 10.21 -18.89 -0.10
CA TRP A 78 9.51 -18.57 -1.34
C TRP A 78 9.70 -19.69 -2.38
N PRO A 79 8.65 -20.01 -3.15
CA PRO A 79 8.71 -21.11 -4.10
C PRO A 79 9.65 -20.77 -5.26
N GLY A 80 10.62 -21.63 -5.56
CA GLY A 80 11.52 -21.48 -6.70
C GLY A 80 12.80 -22.29 -6.54
N LYS A 81 13.54 -22.48 -7.64
CA LYS A 81 14.84 -23.17 -7.63
C LYS A 81 16.02 -22.20 -7.61
N THR A 82 15.77 -20.93 -7.90
CA THR A 82 16.76 -19.84 -7.93
C THR A 82 16.20 -18.62 -7.23
N GLY A 83 17.08 -17.75 -6.72
CA GLY A 83 16.66 -16.49 -6.09
C GLY A 83 15.77 -15.63 -6.99
N LEU A 84 16.08 -15.60 -8.30
CA LEU A 84 15.24 -14.93 -9.30
C LEU A 84 13.83 -15.53 -9.40
N GLU A 85 13.70 -16.87 -9.43
CA GLU A 85 12.40 -17.54 -9.48
C GLU A 85 11.59 -17.27 -8.22
N LYS A 86 12.23 -17.31 -7.05
CA LYS A 86 11.61 -17.02 -5.76
C LYS A 86 11.03 -15.60 -5.73
N LEU A 87 11.84 -14.59 -6.07
CA LEU A 87 11.42 -13.19 -6.16
C LEU A 87 10.22 -13.00 -7.11
N ARG A 88 10.28 -13.62 -8.29
CA ARG A 88 9.22 -13.52 -9.29
C ARG A 88 7.93 -14.19 -8.83
N ASN A 89 8.03 -15.40 -8.29
CA ASN A 89 6.87 -16.17 -7.88
C ASN A 89 6.15 -15.48 -6.71
N GLU A 90 6.90 -14.91 -5.77
CA GLU A 90 6.32 -14.12 -4.69
C GLU A 90 5.68 -12.81 -5.22
N LEU A 91 6.28 -12.15 -6.20
CA LEU A 91 5.66 -10.99 -6.83
C LEU A 91 4.31 -11.34 -7.50
N ILE A 92 4.21 -12.52 -8.12
CA ILE A 92 2.93 -13.01 -8.68
C ILE A 92 1.94 -13.34 -7.56
N ALA A 93 2.40 -13.99 -6.49
CA ALA A 93 1.59 -14.39 -5.35
C ALA A 93 1.01 -13.17 -4.64
N SER A 94 1.84 -12.17 -4.32
CA SER A 94 1.43 -10.92 -3.69
C SER A 94 0.39 -10.16 -4.54
N LEU A 95 0.62 -9.98 -5.85
CA LEU A 95 -0.37 -9.38 -6.76
C LEU A 95 -1.71 -10.14 -6.77
N SER A 96 -1.68 -11.46 -6.59
CA SER A 96 -2.88 -12.29 -6.53
C SER A 96 -3.55 -12.29 -5.14
N ALA A 97 -2.78 -12.12 -4.06
CA ALA A 97 -3.30 -11.99 -2.71
C ALA A 97 -4.03 -10.65 -2.50
N TYR A 98 -3.52 -9.58 -3.10
CA TYR A 98 -4.18 -8.28 -3.11
C TYR A 98 -5.54 -8.28 -3.83
N SER A 99 -5.85 -9.26 -4.68
CA SER A 99 -7.20 -9.40 -5.24
C SER A 99 -8.19 -10.05 -4.26
N ARG A 100 -7.72 -10.51 -3.10
CA ARG A 100 -8.54 -11.13 -2.05
C ARG A 100 -8.73 -10.19 -0.84
N LEU A 101 -7.82 -9.25 -0.67
CA LEU A 101 -7.93 -8.19 0.32
C LEU A 101 -8.64 -7.01 -0.33
N ASP A 102 -9.76 -6.54 0.23
CA ASP A 102 -10.34 -5.24 -0.13
C ASP A 102 -9.27 -4.16 0.12
N VAL A 103 -8.45 -3.86 -0.89
CA VAL A 103 -7.32 -2.93 -0.75
C VAL A 103 -7.92 -1.54 -0.55
N THR A 104 -8.17 -1.22 0.71
CA THR A 104 -8.75 0.03 1.23
C THR A 104 -7.77 1.21 1.06
N PHE A 105 -6.68 1.00 0.34
CA PHE A 105 -5.70 2.00 -0.02
C PHE A 105 -6.02 2.60 -1.38
N SER A 106 -7.00 3.50 -1.41
CA SER A 106 -7.06 4.41 -2.55
C SER A 106 -5.83 5.32 -2.48
N ALA A 107 -5.12 5.49 -3.62
CA ALA A 107 -4.01 6.43 -3.75
C ALA A 107 -4.35 7.81 -3.18
N ARG A 108 -5.59 8.26 -3.45
CA ARG A 108 -6.13 9.54 -3.00
C ARG A 108 -6.20 9.63 -1.48
N THR A 109 -6.56 8.54 -0.81
CA THR A 109 -6.69 8.48 0.64
C THR A 109 -5.32 8.59 1.32
N LEU A 110 -4.31 7.86 0.83
CA LEU A 110 -2.94 7.95 1.36
C LEU A 110 -2.31 9.33 1.11
N LEU A 111 -2.50 9.88 -0.09
CA LEU A 111 -1.89 11.15 -0.49
C LEU A 111 -2.46 12.37 0.24
N LYS A 112 -3.60 12.26 0.93
CA LYS A 112 -4.10 13.32 1.82
C LYS A 112 -3.19 13.58 3.02
N SER A 113 -2.30 12.65 3.35
CA SER A 113 -1.35 12.78 4.46
C SER A 113 0.07 12.45 4.00
N PRO A 114 0.87 13.45 3.58
CA PRO A 114 2.28 13.24 3.23
C PRO A 114 3.07 12.58 4.35
N ARG A 115 2.72 12.88 5.61
CA ARG A 115 3.30 12.24 6.78
C ARG A 115 3.01 10.73 6.84
N MET A 116 1.81 10.31 6.46
CA MET A 116 1.45 8.88 6.42
C MET A 116 2.30 8.12 5.40
N VAL A 117 2.50 8.72 4.22
CA VAL A 117 3.38 8.13 3.19
C VAL A 117 4.82 8.02 3.71
N GLY A 118 5.32 9.05 4.40
CA GLY A 118 6.66 9.04 5.00
C GLY A 118 6.84 7.98 6.10
N GLU A 119 5.90 7.87 7.04
CA GLU A 119 5.95 6.84 8.09
C GLU A 119 5.83 5.43 7.51
N MET A 120 4.92 5.22 6.55
CA MET A 120 4.81 3.92 5.87
C MET A 120 6.09 3.56 5.13
N TYR A 121 6.74 4.54 4.49
CA TYR A 121 8.03 4.32 3.85
C TYR A 121 9.08 3.87 4.87
N LEU A 122 9.26 4.61 5.97
CA LEU A 122 10.27 4.28 6.98
C LEU A 122 9.99 2.94 7.67
N GLN A 123 8.73 2.65 8.01
CA GLN A 123 8.35 1.41 8.69
C GLN A 123 8.43 0.17 7.78
N SER A 124 8.08 0.31 6.50
CA SER A 124 8.04 -0.81 5.57
C SER A 124 9.35 -1.03 4.82
N MET A 125 10.16 0.01 4.58
CA MET A 125 11.41 -0.11 3.82
C MET A 125 12.38 -1.08 4.51
N ASP A 126 12.77 -0.83 5.75
CA ASP A 126 13.76 -1.66 6.46
C ASP A 126 13.30 -3.13 6.49
N ARG A 127 12.05 -3.35 6.90
CA ARG A 127 11.51 -4.70 7.07
C ARG A 127 11.36 -5.48 5.76
N ILE A 128 10.88 -4.85 4.69
CA ILE A 128 10.68 -5.55 3.40
C ILE A 128 12.01 -5.75 2.68
N VAL A 129 12.94 -4.80 2.80
CA VAL A 129 14.30 -4.95 2.27
C VAL A 129 15.01 -6.11 2.96
N ASP A 130 14.88 -6.25 4.27
CA ASP A 130 15.43 -7.39 5.03
C ASP A 130 14.89 -8.74 4.56
N VAL A 131 13.62 -8.79 4.11
CA VAL A 131 12.99 -10.01 3.58
C VAL A 131 13.43 -10.31 2.14
N ILE A 132 13.57 -9.30 1.28
CA ILE A 132 13.91 -9.46 -0.14
C ILE A 132 15.41 -9.75 -0.33
N THR A 133 16.27 -9.13 0.49
CA THR A 133 17.74 -9.16 0.35
C THR A 133 18.33 -10.58 0.30
N PRO A 134 17.91 -11.54 1.14
CA PRO A 134 18.39 -12.93 1.06
C PRO A 134 18.13 -13.59 -0.30
N TYR A 135 16.97 -13.34 -0.91
CA TYR A 135 16.62 -13.93 -2.21
C TYR A 135 17.35 -13.27 -3.38
N VAL A 136 17.63 -11.97 -3.27
CA VAL A 136 18.52 -11.31 -4.22
C VAL A 136 19.92 -11.90 -4.13
N ARG A 137 20.44 -12.08 -2.90
CA ARG A 137 21.76 -12.69 -2.67
C ARG A 137 21.83 -14.10 -3.25
N GLU A 138 20.83 -14.93 -2.99
CA GLU A 138 20.69 -16.27 -3.57
C GLU A 138 20.76 -16.20 -5.10
N GLY A 139 20.03 -15.26 -5.72
CA GLY A 139 20.04 -15.09 -7.18
C GLY A 139 21.40 -14.66 -7.75
N VAL A 140 22.17 -13.88 -7.00
CA VAL A 140 23.55 -13.52 -7.39
C VAL A 140 24.48 -14.74 -7.26
N GLU A 141 24.33 -15.52 -6.19
CA GLU A 141 25.14 -16.71 -5.91
C GLU A 141 24.87 -17.85 -6.90
N ASP A 142 23.60 -18.06 -7.28
CA ASP A 142 23.18 -19.08 -8.25
C ASP A 142 23.33 -18.64 -9.72
N GLY A 143 23.66 -17.37 -9.96
CA GLY A 143 23.91 -16.78 -11.28
C GLY A 143 22.65 -16.41 -12.07
N SER A 144 21.45 -16.50 -11.47
CA SER A 144 20.20 -16.06 -12.09
C SER A 144 20.00 -14.54 -12.07
N ILE A 145 20.74 -13.82 -11.23
CA ILE A 145 20.84 -12.36 -11.16
C ILE A 145 22.30 -11.96 -11.40
N ALA A 146 22.52 -10.92 -12.20
CA ALA A 146 23.86 -10.39 -12.44
C ALA A 146 24.51 -9.87 -11.14
N PRO A 147 25.85 -9.90 -11.01
CA PRO A 147 26.53 -9.41 -9.82
C PRO A 147 26.15 -7.97 -9.44
N CYS A 148 25.60 -7.79 -8.25
CA CYS A 148 25.21 -6.49 -7.70
C CYS A 148 25.28 -6.49 -6.17
N ASN A 149 25.06 -5.33 -5.54
CA ASN A 149 24.76 -5.27 -4.11
C ASN A 149 23.30 -5.76 -3.90
N PRO A 150 23.07 -6.83 -3.11
CA PRO A 150 21.73 -7.37 -2.92
C PRO A 150 20.75 -6.41 -2.25
N GLU A 151 21.24 -5.62 -1.29
CA GLU A 151 20.41 -4.67 -0.54
C GLU A 151 19.94 -3.52 -1.44
N ASP A 152 20.85 -2.98 -2.27
CA ASP A 152 20.53 -1.90 -3.20
C ASP A 152 19.46 -2.35 -4.23
N LEU A 153 19.58 -3.57 -4.77
CA LEU A 153 18.57 -4.09 -5.68
C LEU A 153 17.24 -4.35 -4.97
N ALA A 154 17.24 -4.85 -3.73
CA ALA A 154 16.04 -5.02 -2.94
C ALA A 154 15.31 -3.68 -2.70
N GLN A 155 16.04 -2.62 -2.35
CA GLN A 155 15.51 -1.27 -2.19
C GLN A 155 14.90 -0.73 -3.50
N VAL A 156 15.60 -0.91 -4.63
CA VAL A 156 15.11 -0.49 -5.96
C VAL A 156 13.80 -1.23 -6.31
N LEU A 157 13.74 -2.55 -6.11
CA LEU A 157 12.52 -3.33 -6.34
C LEU A 157 11.37 -2.81 -5.47
N TYR A 158 11.63 -2.59 -4.17
CA TYR A 158 10.62 -2.09 -3.24
C TYR A 158 10.07 -0.71 -3.66
N ILE A 159 10.95 0.25 -3.97
CA ILE A 159 10.55 1.61 -4.34
C ILE A 159 9.76 1.62 -5.64
N LEU A 160 10.22 0.90 -6.67
CA LEU A 160 9.56 0.89 -7.98
C LEU A 160 8.19 0.20 -7.90
N LEU A 161 8.08 -0.90 -7.16
CA LEU A 161 6.81 -1.62 -7.03
C LEU A 161 5.83 -0.92 -6.09
N ASN A 162 6.26 -0.40 -4.94
CA ASN A 162 5.35 0.16 -3.94
C ASN A 162 5.14 1.66 -4.07
N MET A 163 6.20 2.46 -4.26
CA MET A 163 6.06 3.91 -4.31
C MET A 163 5.67 4.41 -5.71
N TRP A 164 6.37 3.95 -6.75
CA TRP A 164 6.13 4.42 -8.11
C TRP A 164 4.86 3.83 -8.72
N ILE A 165 4.65 2.52 -8.54
CA ILE A 165 3.47 1.80 -9.06
C ILE A 165 2.38 1.68 -8.00
N GLY A 166 2.69 1.09 -6.85
CA GLY A 166 1.73 0.64 -5.83
C GLY A 166 0.80 1.73 -5.31
N ILE A 167 1.35 2.85 -4.83
CA ILE A 167 0.56 3.98 -4.30
C ILE A 167 -0.47 4.46 -5.31
N ARG A 168 -0.15 4.45 -6.61
CA ARG A 168 -1.01 4.96 -7.67
C ARG A 168 -1.83 3.88 -8.38
N PHE A 169 -1.60 2.61 -8.08
CA PHE A 169 -2.07 1.47 -8.86
C PHE A 169 -3.59 1.50 -9.13
N SER A 170 -4.38 1.78 -8.10
CA SER A 170 -5.85 1.87 -8.19
C SER A 170 -6.36 3.01 -9.08
N THR A 171 -5.55 4.05 -9.30
CA THR A 171 -5.91 5.22 -10.14
C THR A 171 -5.46 5.09 -11.59
N MET A 172 -4.64 4.10 -11.91
CA MET A 172 -4.12 3.94 -13.27
C MET A 172 -5.18 3.37 -14.21
N THR A 173 -5.03 3.63 -15.51
CA THR A 173 -5.72 2.86 -16.55
C THR A 173 -5.01 1.52 -16.77
N ARG A 174 -5.70 0.57 -17.43
CA ARG A 174 -5.08 -0.71 -17.80
C ARG A 174 -3.82 -0.52 -18.63
N ASP A 175 -3.84 0.39 -19.59
CA ASP A 175 -2.70 0.65 -20.48
C ASP A 175 -1.52 1.27 -19.72
N GLN A 176 -1.80 2.12 -18.71
CA GLN A 176 -0.76 2.64 -17.83
C GLN A 176 -0.12 1.54 -16.96
N VAL A 177 -0.91 0.57 -16.46
CA VAL A 177 -0.38 -0.59 -15.73
C VAL A 177 0.53 -1.41 -16.65
N VAL A 178 0.05 -1.78 -17.85
CA VAL A 178 0.86 -2.54 -18.82
C VAL A 178 2.13 -1.80 -19.18
N SER A 179 2.04 -0.51 -19.54
CA SER A 179 3.19 0.32 -19.91
C SER A 179 4.25 0.40 -18.79
N LYS A 180 3.83 0.59 -17.53
CA LYS A 180 4.75 0.69 -16.39
C LYS A 180 5.43 -0.63 -16.06
N PHE A 181 4.69 -1.74 -16.02
CA PHE A 181 5.30 -3.04 -15.76
C PHE A 181 6.21 -3.49 -16.92
N THR A 182 5.88 -3.10 -18.16
CA THR A 182 6.76 -3.35 -19.32
C THR A 182 8.07 -2.57 -19.19
N LEU A 183 8.00 -1.27 -18.87
CA LEU A 183 9.19 -0.45 -18.63
C LEU A 183 10.03 -1.00 -17.46
N LEU A 184 9.38 -1.42 -16.38
CA LEU A 184 10.05 -2.05 -15.25
C LEU A 184 10.75 -3.35 -15.67
N ALA A 185 10.10 -4.20 -16.48
CA ALA A 185 10.69 -5.42 -17.01
C ALA A 185 11.94 -5.14 -17.86
N ASP A 186 11.86 -4.14 -18.75
CA ASP A 186 12.99 -3.75 -19.61
C ASP A 186 14.17 -3.21 -18.79
N MET A 187 13.91 -2.34 -17.81
CA MET A 187 14.94 -1.79 -16.91
C MET A 187 15.63 -2.91 -16.11
N LEU A 188 14.83 -3.78 -15.49
CA LEU A 188 15.32 -4.88 -14.66
C LEU A 188 16.10 -5.92 -15.48
N LYS A 189 15.64 -6.23 -16.69
CA LYS A 189 16.39 -7.06 -17.65
C LYS A 189 17.71 -6.40 -18.05
N GLY A 190 17.72 -5.09 -18.28
CA GLY A 190 18.91 -4.32 -18.65
C GLY A 190 20.02 -4.34 -17.58
N ILE A 191 19.66 -4.40 -16.30
CA ILE A 191 20.62 -4.54 -15.18
C ILE A 191 20.88 -6.00 -14.79
N GLY A 192 20.37 -6.97 -15.55
CA GLY A 192 20.61 -8.40 -15.33
C GLY A 192 19.80 -9.02 -14.18
N ALA A 193 18.67 -8.42 -13.80
CA ALA A 193 17.78 -8.92 -12.75
C ALA A 193 16.33 -9.09 -13.26
N PRO A 194 16.04 -9.99 -14.22
CA PRO A 194 14.76 -10.06 -14.92
C PRO A 194 13.60 -10.66 -14.08
N VAL A 195 13.31 -10.03 -12.93
CA VAL A 195 12.28 -10.45 -11.97
C VAL A 195 10.90 -10.32 -12.59
N VAL A 196 10.64 -9.26 -13.36
CA VAL A 196 9.35 -9.02 -14.02
C VAL A 196 9.34 -9.67 -15.41
N ASP A 197 8.40 -10.60 -15.61
CA ASP A 197 8.13 -11.24 -16.90
C ASP A 197 6.63 -11.10 -17.28
N ASP A 198 6.23 -11.70 -18.40
CA ASP A 198 4.84 -11.64 -18.87
C ASP A 198 3.82 -12.21 -17.87
N ARG A 199 4.23 -13.14 -16.99
CA ARG A 199 3.34 -13.68 -15.95
C ARG A 199 3.06 -12.63 -14.88
N VAL A 200 4.08 -11.88 -14.47
CA VAL A 200 3.93 -10.74 -13.55
C VAL A 200 3.02 -9.67 -14.16
N ILE A 201 3.23 -9.31 -15.43
CA ILE A 201 2.40 -8.32 -16.12
C ILE A 201 0.93 -8.76 -16.16
N ARG A 202 0.67 -10.05 -16.48
CA ARG A 202 -0.69 -10.61 -16.47
C ARG A 202 -1.32 -10.57 -15.08
N ALA A 203 -0.57 -10.91 -14.03
CA ALA A 203 -1.05 -10.84 -12.65
C ALA A 203 -1.43 -9.41 -12.25
N ALA A 204 -0.61 -8.42 -12.61
CA ALA A 204 -0.90 -7.01 -12.37
C ALA A 204 -2.17 -6.54 -13.10
N VAL A 205 -2.33 -6.91 -14.38
CA VAL A 205 -3.55 -6.59 -15.14
C VAL A 205 -4.79 -7.24 -14.53
N HIS A 206 -4.67 -8.48 -14.01
CA HIS A 206 -5.77 -9.17 -13.34
C HIS A 206 -6.18 -8.46 -12.05
N LEU A 207 -5.22 -8.09 -11.20
CA LEU A 207 -5.46 -7.31 -9.99
C LEU A 207 -6.14 -5.97 -10.32
N HIS A 208 -5.64 -5.26 -11.34
CA HIS A 208 -6.23 -4.00 -11.78
C HIS A 208 -7.70 -4.14 -12.20
N ALA A 209 -8.02 -5.16 -12.99
CA ALA A 209 -9.39 -5.45 -13.40
C ALA A 209 -10.29 -5.77 -12.20
N HIS A 210 -9.79 -6.56 -11.24
CA HIS A 210 -10.51 -6.87 -10.00
C HIS A 210 -10.84 -5.60 -9.21
N LEU A 211 -9.85 -4.72 -8.99
CA LEU A 211 -10.03 -3.44 -8.28
C LEU A 211 -10.98 -2.49 -9.01
N LYS A 212 -11.10 -2.54 -10.34
CA LYS A 212 -12.09 -1.73 -11.07
C LYS A 212 -13.51 -2.27 -10.98
N SER A 213 -13.67 -3.58 -10.81
CA SER A 213 -14.98 -4.24 -10.68
C SER A 213 -15.60 -4.12 -9.28
N ASN A 214 -14.80 -3.76 -8.26
CA ASN A 214 -15.26 -3.62 -6.88
C ASN A 214 -15.80 -2.20 -6.62
N PRO A 215 -17.08 -2.04 -6.20
CA PRO A 215 -17.71 -0.73 -6.03
C PRO A 215 -17.07 0.18 -4.97
N LEU A 216 -16.35 -0.38 -3.99
CA LEU A 216 -15.66 0.41 -2.95
C LEU A 216 -14.40 1.10 -3.46
N THR A 217 -13.76 0.56 -4.49
CA THR A 217 -12.56 1.12 -5.15
C THR A 217 -12.90 1.92 -6.42
N ALA A 218 -14.03 1.63 -7.06
CA ALA A 218 -14.54 2.37 -8.22
C ALA A 218 -14.95 3.82 -7.90
N ALA A 219 -15.41 4.11 -6.68
CA ALA A 219 -15.80 5.46 -6.24
C ALA A 219 -14.65 6.49 -6.24
N GLY A 220 -13.41 6.06 -6.47
CA GLY A 220 -12.25 6.95 -6.66
C GLY A 220 -12.02 7.42 -8.10
N GLY A 221 -12.76 6.88 -9.08
CA GLY A 221 -12.66 7.22 -10.50
C GLY A 221 -14.00 7.66 -11.06
N GLU A 222 -14.04 8.90 -11.56
CA GLU A 222 -15.08 9.46 -12.44
C GLU A 222 -16.39 9.89 -11.77
N SER A 223 -16.38 11.11 -11.22
CA SER A 223 -17.47 12.06 -11.45
C SER A 223 -16.91 13.19 -12.32
N THR A 224 -16.84 12.97 -13.63
CA THR A 224 -16.57 14.03 -14.61
C THR A 224 -17.86 14.27 -15.39
N GLN A 225 -18.76 15.02 -14.77
CA GLN A 225 -19.83 15.74 -15.46
C GLN A 225 -19.66 17.20 -15.07
N GLU A 226 -18.82 17.91 -15.82
CA GLU A 226 -18.84 19.38 -15.85
C GLU A 226 -18.11 19.83 -17.13
N GLU A 227 -18.77 19.62 -18.27
CA GLU A 227 -18.56 20.41 -19.49
C GLU A 227 -19.94 20.64 -20.13
N SER A 228 -20.75 21.43 -19.44
CA SER A 228 -21.89 22.13 -20.02
C SER A 228 -22.08 23.40 -19.21
N ASP A 229 -21.33 24.46 -19.56
CA ASP A 229 -21.72 25.88 -19.41
C ASP A 229 -20.50 26.82 -19.49
N VAL A 230 -19.72 26.77 -20.57
CA VAL A 230 -18.89 27.93 -20.97
C VAL A 230 -18.71 27.95 -22.50
N ASN A 231 -19.79 28.20 -23.26
CA ASN A 231 -19.70 28.95 -24.51
C ASN A 231 -21.09 29.17 -25.13
N GLN A 232 -21.75 30.27 -24.79
CA GLN A 232 -22.64 31.01 -25.69
C GLN A 232 -23.04 32.33 -25.02
N ASP A 233 -22.05 33.14 -24.69
CA ASP A 233 -22.27 34.58 -24.50
C ASP A 233 -21.09 35.37 -25.06
N GLN A 234 -20.95 35.34 -26.39
CA GLN A 234 -20.31 36.40 -27.16
C GLN A 234 -21.02 36.52 -28.51
N GLY A 235 -21.97 37.44 -28.57
CA GLY A 235 -22.68 37.85 -29.76
C GLY A 235 -23.41 39.18 -29.54
N VAL A 236 -22.67 40.20 -29.09
CA VAL A 236 -23.17 41.58 -29.04
C VAL A 236 -23.03 42.19 -30.44
N SER A 237 -24.17 42.65 -30.94
CA SER A 237 -24.45 43.82 -31.83
C SER A 237 -23.37 44.28 -32.81
#